data_AF-A0A2A4YW65-F1
#
_entry.id   AF-A0A2A4YW65-F1
#
_cell.length_a   1.000
_cell.length_b   1.000
_cell.length_c   1.000
_cell.angle_alpha   90.00
_cell.angle_beta   90.00
_cell.angle_gamma   90.00
#
_symmetry.space_group_name_H-M   'P 1'
#
loop_
_entity.id
_entity.type
_entity.pdbx_description
1 polymer ?
#
loop_
_entity_poly.entity_id
_entity_poly.type
_entity_poly.pdbx_seq_one_letter_code
_entity_poly.pdbx_strand_id
1 'polypeptide(L)'
;MSRDADWMEEEDDRAEKQDALGVTANADAPVLVRKREQEPPRATKGFYIQDVYSRGFDRVVFEQKMVKGKKAPELAEEAILLLLKKYDVPLK
;
A
#
# COMPACT_ATOMS: atom_id res chain seq x y z
N MET A 1 -9.18 53.72 17.23
CA MET A 1 -8.05 52.80 17.05
C MET A 1 -8.63 51.45 16.69
N SER A 2 -8.08 50.80 15.66
CA SER A 2 -8.72 49.71 14.91
C SER A 2 -8.71 48.40 15.68
N ARG A 3 -9.89 47.85 15.98
CA ARG A 3 -10.06 46.49 16.56
C ARG A 3 -9.58 45.37 15.62
N ASP A 4 -9.31 45.71 14.36
CA ASP A 4 -8.86 44.77 13.34
C ASP A 4 -7.38 44.37 13.49
N ALA A 5 -6.59 45.12 14.27
CA ALA A 5 -5.20 44.77 14.55
C ALA A 5 -5.09 43.80 15.74
N ASP A 6 -5.91 44.00 16.78
CA ASP A 6 -5.85 43.21 18.02
C ASP A 6 -6.18 41.72 17.78
N TRP A 7 -7.18 41.40 16.95
CA TRP A 7 -7.53 39.99 16.70
C TRP A 7 -6.48 39.23 15.90
N MET A 8 -5.74 39.94 15.04
CA MET A 8 -4.71 39.35 14.19
C MET A 8 -3.49 39.01 15.03
N GLU A 9 -3.10 39.92 15.92
CA GLU A 9 -1.99 39.73 16.86
C GLU A 9 -2.33 38.63 17.88
N GLU A 10 -3.57 38.58 18.39
CA GLU A 10 -4.04 37.50 19.27
C GLU A 10 -4.06 36.12 18.57
N GLU A 11 -4.38 36.08 17.28
CA GLU A 11 -4.41 34.85 16.49
C GLU A 11 -3.00 34.34 16.18
N ASP A 12 -2.06 35.23 15.87
CA ASP A 12 -0.65 34.91 15.67
C ASP A 12 -0.04 34.34 16.96
N ASP A 13 -0.28 35.00 18.09
CA ASP A 13 0.10 34.52 19.43
C ASP A 13 -0.45 33.13 19.75
N ARG A 14 -1.68 32.85 19.31
CA ARG A 14 -2.36 31.56 19.52
C ARG A 14 -1.73 30.49 18.65
N ALA A 15 -1.39 30.79 17.40
CA ALA A 15 -0.73 29.88 16.48
C ALA A 15 0.68 29.51 16.96
N GLU A 16 1.47 30.48 17.41
CA GLU A 16 2.82 30.25 17.95
C GLU A 16 2.79 29.33 19.18
N LYS A 17 1.82 29.54 20.09
CA LYS A 17 1.63 28.69 21.28
C LYS A 17 1.24 27.26 20.89
N GLN A 18 0.43 27.08 19.85
CA GLN A 18 0.01 25.76 19.38
C GLN A 18 1.15 24.99 18.70
N ASP A 19 1.97 25.67 17.90
CA ASP A 19 3.14 25.07 17.23
C ASP A 19 4.22 24.67 18.24
N ALA A 20 4.50 25.54 19.23
CA ALA A 20 5.46 25.25 20.30
C ALA A 20 5.06 24.05 21.16
N LEU A 21 3.76 23.82 21.34
CA LEU A 21 3.22 22.69 22.11
C LEU A 21 3.03 21.42 21.25
N GLY A 22 3.12 21.53 19.92
CA GLY A 22 2.84 20.44 18.99
C GLY A 22 1.38 19.95 19.05
N VAL A 23 0.46 20.79 19.53
CA VAL A 23 -0.95 20.45 19.73
C VAL A 23 -1.79 21.19 18.68
N THR A 24 -2.66 20.47 17.99
CA THR A 24 -3.62 21.08 17.06
C THR A 24 -4.79 21.70 17.84
N ALA A 25 -5.38 22.78 17.30
CA ALA A 25 -6.55 23.43 17.89
C ALA A 25 -7.75 22.48 18.12
N ASN A 26 -7.78 21.34 17.40
CA ASN A 26 -8.75 20.28 17.57
C ASN A 26 -8.02 18.94 17.72
N ALA A 27 -7.70 18.58 18.97
CA ALA A 27 -7.06 17.31 19.31
C ALA A 27 -8.00 16.11 19.16
N ASP A 28 -9.32 16.34 19.18
CA ASP A 28 -10.35 15.31 19.07
C ASP A 28 -10.72 14.99 17.59
N ALA A 29 -10.18 15.73 16.63
CA ALA A 29 -10.43 15.46 15.22
C ALA A 29 -9.78 14.12 14.81
N PRO A 30 -10.53 13.21 14.16
CA PRO A 30 -9.96 11.94 13.72
C PRO A 30 -8.87 12.18 12.66
N VAL A 31 -7.63 11.91 13.04
CA VAL A 31 -6.49 11.95 12.12
C VAL A 31 -6.60 10.80 11.13
N LEU A 32 -6.45 11.10 9.84
CA LEU A 32 -6.37 10.10 8.78
C LEU A 32 -5.05 9.32 8.89
N VAL A 33 -5.03 8.34 9.80
CA VAL A 33 -3.94 7.36 9.88
C VAL A 33 -4.06 6.45 8.67
N ARG A 34 -3.20 6.64 7.67
CA ARG A 34 -3.06 5.71 6.55
C ARG A 34 -2.56 4.36 7.08
N LYS A 35 -3.49 3.48 7.45
CA LYS A 35 -3.22 2.05 7.60
C LYS A 35 -2.84 1.51 6.22
N ARG A 36 -1.56 1.54 5.89
CA ARG A 36 -1.04 0.80 4.74
C ARG A 36 -0.88 -0.63 5.19
N GLU A 37 -1.86 -1.48 4.90
CA GLU A 37 -1.61 -2.91 4.78
C GLU A 37 -0.61 -3.08 3.63
N GLN A 38 0.68 -3.08 3.99
CA GLN A 38 1.75 -3.17 3.00
C GLN A 38 1.90 -4.65 2.66
N GLU A 39 1.61 -5.00 1.40
CA GLU A 39 1.92 -6.33 0.87
C GLU A 39 3.41 -6.63 1.07
N PRO A 40 3.80 -7.89 1.32
CA PRO A 40 5.19 -8.26 1.52
C PRO A 40 6.06 -7.85 0.32
N PRO A 41 7.32 -7.45 0.56
CA PRO A 41 8.20 -7.01 -0.52
C PRO A 41 8.48 -8.15 -1.50
N ARG A 42 8.21 -7.92 -2.79
CA ARG A 42 8.46 -8.88 -3.88
C ARG A 42 9.71 -8.50 -4.66
N ALA A 43 10.50 -9.50 -5.06
CA ALA A 43 11.65 -9.33 -5.94
C ALA A 43 11.36 -9.87 -7.36
N THR A 44 11.92 -9.21 -8.37
CA THR A 44 11.74 -9.62 -9.78
C THR A 44 12.63 -10.83 -10.10
N LYS A 45 12.02 -11.93 -10.57
CA LYS A 45 12.75 -13.10 -11.08
C LYS A 45 12.42 -13.31 -12.56
N GLY A 46 13.42 -13.13 -13.43
CA GLY A 46 13.28 -13.41 -14.86
C GLY A 46 13.49 -14.90 -15.16
N PHE A 47 12.58 -15.49 -15.95
CA PHE A 47 12.71 -16.85 -16.46
C PHE A 47 12.48 -16.85 -17.97
N TYR A 48 13.17 -17.74 -18.68
CA TYR A 48 12.91 -17.99 -20.09
C TYR A 48 11.73 -18.96 -20.19
N ILE A 49 10.67 -18.54 -20.88
CA ILE A 49 9.46 -19.33 -21.11
C ILE A 49 9.15 -19.35 -22.61
N GLN A 50 8.59 -20.47 -23.08
CA GLN A 50 8.06 -20.56 -24.44
C GLN A 50 6.77 -19.75 -24.58
N ASP A 51 6.58 -19.10 -25.72
CA ASP A 51 5.45 -18.20 -26.00
C ASP A 51 4.07 -18.84 -25.72
N VAL A 52 3.92 -20.14 -26.02
CA VAL A 52 2.68 -20.89 -25.75
C VAL A 52 2.30 -20.88 -24.26
N TYR A 53 3.27 -21.10 -23.38
CA TYR A 53 3.04 -21.08 -21.93
C TYR A 53 2.86 -19.66 -21.40
N SER A 54 3.54 -18.67 -21.98
CA SER A 54 3.34 -17.25 -21.65
C SER A 54 1.89 -16.84 -21.90
N ARG A 55 1.37 -17.11 -23.11
CA ARG A 55 -0.01 -16.79 -23.48
C ARG A 55 -1.03 -17.55 -22.64
N GLY A 56 -0.75 -18.81 -22.33
CA GLY A 56 -1.58 -19.61 -21.43
C GLY A 56 -1.65 -19.00 -20.03
N PHE A 57 -0.51 -18.55 -19.49
CA PHE A 57 -0.45 -17.89 -18.19
C PHE A 57 -1.22 -16.56 -18.19
N ASP A 58 -1.04 -15.73 -19.22
CA ASP A 58 -1.75 -14.45 -19.34
C ASP A 58 -3.27 -14.63 -19.36
N ARG A 59 -3.75 -15.68 -20.05
CA ARG A 59 -5.18 -16.03 -20.07
C ARG A 59 -5.69 -16.41 -18.67
N VAL A 60 -4.94 -17.24 -17.96
CA VAL A 60 -5.30 -17.66 -16.58
C VAL A 60 -5.32 -16.45 -15.63
N VAL A 61 -4.33 -15.55 -15.74
CA VAL A 61 -4.29 -14.31 -14.97
C VAL A 61 -5.51 -13.45 -15.27
N PHE A 62 -5.87 -13.30 -16.55
CA PHE A 62 -7.04 -12.52 -16.94
C PHE A 62 -8.34 -13.10 -16.36
N GLU A 63 -8.55 -14.41 -16.48
CA GLU A 63 -9.73 -15.11 -15.95
C GLU A 63 -9.81 -15.00 -14.42
N GLN A 64 -8.70 -15.22 -13.70
CA GLN A 64 -8.66 -15.15 -12.24
C GLN A 64 -8.77 -13.72 -11.70
N LYS A 65 -8.27 -12.73 -12.45
CA LYS A 65 -8.45 -11.31 -12.11
C LYS A 65 -9.94 -10.93 -12.15
N MET A 66 -10.66 -11.40 -13.17
CA MET A 66 -12.09 -11.13 -13.32
C MET A 66 -12.95 -11.82 -12.26
N VAL A 67 -12.59 -13.04 -11.84
CA VAL A 67 -13.42 -13.85 -10.92
C VAL A 67 -13.06 -13.67 -9.45
N LYS A 68 -11.77 -13.56 -9.11
CA LYS A 68 -11.27 -13.59 -7.71
C LYS A 68 -10.44 -12.38 -7.29
N GLY A 69 -10.16 -11.45 -8.19
CA GLY A 69 -9.31 -10.29 -7.92
C GLY A 69 -7.83 -10.63 -7.65
N LYS A 70 -7.40 -11.88 -7.90
CA LYS A 70 -6.01 -12.32 -7.72
C LYS A 70 -5.08 -11.61 -8.69
N LYS A 71 -3.89 -11.25 -8.22
CA LYS A 71 -2.87 -10.59 -9.04
C LYS A 71 -1.94 -11.61 -9.68
N ALA A 72 -1.31 -11.23 -10.80
CA ALA A 72 -0.34 -12.08 -11.51
C ALA A 72 0.80 -12.63 -10.63
N PRO A 73 1.38 -11.85 -9.68
CA PRO A 73 2.43 -12.35 -8.80
C PRO A 73 1.95 -13.47 -7.87
N GLU A 74 0.73 -13.39 -7.34
CA GLU A 74 0.16 -14.40 -6.45
C GLU A 74 -0.06 -15.73 -7.17
N LEU A 75 -0.51 -15.67 -8.43
CA LEU A 75 -0.67 -16.84 -9.28
C LEU A 75 0.68 -17.46 -9.66
N ALA A 76 1.70 -16.63 -9.87
CA ALA A 76 3.07 -17.11 -10.10
C ALA A 76 3.64 -17.80 -8.86
N GLU A 77 3.45 -17.22 -7.67
CA GLU A 77 3.84 -17.84 -6.39
C GLU A 77 3.09 -19.15 -6.15
N GLU A 78 1.79 -19.20 -6.44
CA GLU A 78 0.96 -20.42 -6.36
C GLU A 78 1.49 -21.51 -7.31
N ALA A 79 1.82 -21.16 -8.55
CA ALA A 79 2.40 -22.10 -9.51
C ALA A 79 3.77 -22.62 -9.06
N ILE A 80 4.63 -21.76 -8.50
CA ILE A 80 5.93 -22.17 -7.93
C ILE A 80 5.72 -23.11 -6.75
N LEU A 81 4.77 -22.81 -5.86
CA LEU A 81 4.47 -23.63 -4.70
C LEU A 81 3.94 -25.01 -5.10
N LEU A 82 3.15 -25.11 -6.17
CA LEU A 82 2.72 -26.39 -6.76
C LEU A 82 3.91 -27.19 -7.32
N LEU A 83 4.87 -26.53 -7.97
CA LEU A 83 6.10 -27.17 -8.42
C LEU A 83 6.94 -27.67 -7.24
N LEU A 84 7.15 -26.84 -6.21
CA LEU A 84 7.91 -27.23 -5.02
C LEU A 84 7.30 -28.43 -4.32
N LYS A 85 5.96 -28.46 -4.16
CA LYS A 85 5.22 -29.62 -3.64
C LYS A 85 5.42 -30.87 -4.49
N LYS A 86 5.41 -30.74 -5.82
CA LYS A 86 5.60 -31.87 -6.73
C LYS A 86 6.98 -32.53 -6.58
N TYR A 87 8.01 -31.74 -6.28
CA TYR A 87 9.39 -32.20 -6.13
C TYR A 87 9.83 -32.34 -4.66
N ASP A 88 8.88 -32.28 -3.72
CA ASP A 88 9.09 -32.39 -2.27
C ASP A 88 10.19 -31.45 -1.72
N VAL A 89 10.23 -30.23 -2.28
CA VAL A 89 11.18 -29.19 -1.87
C VAL A 89 10.51 -28.30 -0.81
N PRO A 90 11.01 -28.26 0.44
CA PRO A 90 10.42 -27.44 1.49
C PRO A 90 10.71 -25.94 1.27
N LEU A 91 9.69 -25.11 1.53
CA LEU A 91 9.87 -23.66 1.74
C LEU A 91 10.50 -23.48 3.12
N LYS A 92 11.72 -22.90 3.15
CA LYS A 92 12.42 -22.54 4.39
C LYS A 92 11.83 -21.27 4.99
#